data_AF-A0A8S1JER6-F1
#
_entry.id   AF-A0A8S1JER6-F1
#
_cell.length_a   1.000
_cell.length_b   1.000
_cell.length_c   1.000
_cell.angle_alpha   90.00
_cell.angle_beta   90.00
_cell.angle_gamma   90.00
#
_symmetry.space_group_name_H-M   'P 1'
#
loop_
_entity.id
_entity.type
_entity.pdbx_description
1 polymer ?
#
loop_
_entity_poly.entity_id
_entity_poly.type
_entity_poly.pdbx_seq_one_letter_code
_entity_poly.pdbx_strand_id
1 'polypeptide(L)'
;MVQKLQQNEVKLQAVSIDFDCPFSPGKEANLCIVKDLLRQTAGEVVHAANAYEVLKMFGSKEVSPYLGYHGPLHIGDMLQIGVRVYKKVSQEKMPTLKLYSDRLKDPDAEHQVKRELEYKTLSNPDQPVPPEERVRAYKYGKQKVPLSNEEQESLAYAPEKGISLLGFADKSQAPRHEYMKDSYMVLPSADGGSCEALSALCHALEAEGRVMIVRACLRVRSALFLGVMTPVIGSPSQPDALCMNVLPFKEDVRFYAFSSFDSRPEFSPTAKQLEAAQKVVDSMDLTAGGRERLQPETTPNPILRRFVHLLGARVANPDATPIDPGADVLACHTLDPMLDDMPGCREALRDAETSFVTISSSSQSKAADEREAQAAEPSRFGRLADAPIFDPDSNVKSAVSTVGTSTPIDDFRDLLSSGRVDDAFEGMQAAVRALIASSVGARLYDKALRCLGALREAAVGRSRAREFNDFMRRLAEESKGDAKLGEAWGMVVASGISLVSNDEAAGAGVTRAEAADFLRHSAPCAGADDEDMDAKEEDEFEGME
;
A
#
# COMPACT_ATOMS: atom_id res chain seq x y z
N MET A 1 -9.86 -47.87 -30.58
CA MET A 1 -9.48 -46.79 -29.65
C MET A 1 -10.67 -45.88 -29.37
N VAL A 2 -11.26 -45.23 -30.39
CA VAL A 2 -12.46 -44.37 -30.28
C VAL A 2 -13.59 -44.98 -29.45
N GLN A 3 -14.00 -46.22 -29.76
CA GLN A 3 -15.06 -46.90 -28.99
C GLN A 3 -14.74 -47.04 -27.49
N LYS A 4 -13.48 -47.30 -27.14
CA LYS A 4 -13.06 -47.39 -25.73
C LYS A 4 -13.01 -46.01 -25.05
N LEU A 5 -12.64 -44.96 -25.80
CA LEU A 5 -12.64 -43.58 -25.29
C LEU A 5 -14.08 -43.09 -25.03
N GLN A 6 -15.01 -43.40 -25.94
CA GLN A 6 -16.43 -43.11 -25.77
C GLN A 6 -17.05 -43.90 -24.61
N GLN A 7 -16.75 -45.19 -24.48
CA GLN A 7 -17.25 -46.04 -23.38
C GLN A 7 -16.78 -45.56 -22.00
N ASN A 8 -15.60 -44.96 -21.92
CA ASN A 8 -15.00 -44.50 -20.67
C ASN A 8 -15.17 -42.98 -20.45
N GLU A 9 -15.96 -42.29 -21.29
CA GLU A 9 -16.17 -40.83 -21.24
C GLU A 9 -14.87 -40.00 -21.20
N VAL A 10 -13.81 -40.50 -21.85
CA VAL A 10 -12.51 -39.84 -21.86
C VAL A 10 -12.51 -38.75 -22.93
N LYS A 11 -12.45 -37.49 -22.49
CA LYS A 11 -12.23 -36.33 -23.37
C LYS A 11 -10.76 -36.27 -23.78
N LEU A 12 -10.51 -36.16 -25.08
CA LEU A 12 -9.16 -36.03 -25.63
C LEU A 12 -8.97 -34.61 -26.16
N GLN A 13 -7.88 -33.97 -25.78
CA GLN A 13 -7.48 -32.66 -26.29
C GLN A 13 -6.13 -32.83 -26.98
N ALA A 14 -6.04 -32.47 -28.26
CA ALA A 14 -4.79 -32.51 -28.99
C ALA A 14 -4.26 -31.09 -29.16
N VAL A 15 -3.02 -30.89 -28.71
CA VAL A 15 -2.30 -29.63 -28.87
C VAL A 15 -1.28 -29.79 -29.97
N SER A 16 -1.39 -28.97 -31.01
CA SER A 16 -0.34 -28.85 -32.02
C SER A 16 0.57 -27.68 -31.64
N ILE A 17 1.85 -27.98 -31.38
CA ILE A 17 2.89 -27.00 -31.10
C ILE A 17 3.71 -26.89 -32.38
N ASP A 18 3.37 -25.95 -33.24
CA ASP A 18 4.10 -25.71 -34.48
C ASP A 18 4.07 -24.22 -34.78
N PHE A 19 5.25 -23.60 -34.77
CA PHE A 19 5.43 -22.18 -35.09
C PHE A 19 5.50 -21.93 -36.60
N ASP A 20 5.56 -23.00 -37.41
CA ASP A 20 5.62 -22.94 -38.86
C ASP A 20 4.20 -22.96 -39.45
N CYS A 21 3.73 -21.79 -39.87
CA CYS A 21 2.55 -21.64 -40.73
C CYS A 21 2.99 -21.01 -42.07
N PRO A 22 2.75 -21.67 -43.23
CA PRO A 22 1.92 -22.85 -43.45
C PRO A 22 2.60 -24.19 -43.11
N PHE A 23 1.79 -25.19 -42.75
CA PHE A 23 2.26 -26.54 -42.41
C PHE A 23 2.86 -27.27 -43.63
N SER A 24 3.78 -28.20 -43.38
CA SER A 24 4.23 -29.11 -44.44
C SER A 24 3.11 -30.10 -44.82
N PRO A 25 3.05 -30.59 -46.08
CA PRO A 25 1.96 -31.46 -46.55
C PRO A 25 1.78 -32.73 -45.71
N GLY A 26 2.87 -33.27 -45.15
CA GLY A 26 2.81 -34.42 -44.23
C GLY A 26 2.20 -34.08 -42.86
N LYS A 27 2.45 -32.87 -42.34
CA LYS A 27 1.82 -32.39 -41.10
C LYS A 27 0.33 -32.12 -41.30
N GLU A 28 -0.06 -31.57 -42.45
CA GLU A 28 -1.48 -31.36 -42.79
C GLU A 28 -2.25 -32.68 -42.85
N ALA A 29 -1.69 -33.71 -43.47
CA ALA A 29 -2.29 -35.05 -43.51
C ALA A 29 -2.48 -35.63 -42.10
N ASN A 30 -1.47 -35.51 -41.24
CA ASN A 30 -1.55 -35.97 -39.84
C ASN A 30 -2.60 -35.18 -39.04
N LEU A 31 -2.66 -33.87 -39.21
CA LEU A 31 -3.64 -32.99 -38.55
C LEU A 31 -5.07 -33.33 -38.99
N CYS A 32 -5.29 -33.69 -40.26
CA CYS A 32 -6.58 -34.16 -40.75
C CYS A 32 -7.02 -35.45 -40.03
N ILE A 33 -6.12 -36.43 -39.91
CA ILE A 33 -6.39 -37.69 -39.19
C ILE A 33 -6.74 -37.43 -37.71
N VAL A 34 -6.00 -36.54 -37.05
CA VAL A 34 -6.25 -36.17 -35.65
C VAL A 34 -7.59 -35.44 -35.50
N LYS A 35 -7.93 -34.53 -36.40
CA LYS A 35 -9.24 -33.85 -36.43
C LYS A 35 -10.39 -34.84 -36.59
N ASP A 36 -10.25 -35.82 -37.47
CA ASP A 36 -11.29 -36.84 -37.69
C ASP A 36 -11.44 -37.77 -36.50
N LEU A 37 -10.35 -38.12 -35.81
CA LEU A 37 -10.38 -38.85 -34.55
C LEU A 37 -11.14 -38.08 -33.46
N LEU A 38 -10.84 -36.78 -33.33
CA LEU A 38 -11.40 -35.92 -32.28
C LEU A 38 -12.87 -35.58 -32.48
N ARG A 39 -13.31 -35.41 -33.74
CA ARG A 39 -14.73 -35.30 -34.09
C ARG A 39 -15.55 -36.48 -33.58
N GLN A 40 -14.96 -37.68 -33.56
CA GLN A 40 -15.64 -38.88 -33.07
C GLN A 40 -15.64 -38.98 -31.54
N THR A 41 -14.68 -38.36 -30.84
CA THR A 41 -14.56 -38.43 -29.37
C THR A 41 -14.98 -37.15 -28.64
N ALA A 42 -15.68 -36.23 -29.32
CA ALA A 42 -16.02 -34.90 -28.80
C ALA A 42 -14.80 -34.12 -28.24
N GLY A 43 -13.64 -34.31 -28.87
CA GLY A 43 -12.40 -33.66 -28.47
C GLY A 43 -12.08 -32.44 -29.32
N GLU A 44 -11.24 -31.55 -28.80
CA GLU A 44 -10.84 -30.31 -29.48
C GLU A 44 -9.37 -30.36 -29.93
N VAL A 45 -9.11 -29.87 -31.15
CA VAL A 45 -7.76 -29.54 -31.61
C VAL A 45 -7.52 -28.08 -31.33
N VAL A 46 -6.53 -27.78 -30.50
CA VAL A 46 -6.07 -26.41 -30.30
C VAL A 46 -4.68 -26.28 -30.93
N HIS A 47 -4.52 -25.26 -31.77
CA HIS A 47 -3.23 -24.92 -32.36
C HIS A 47 -2.57 -23.82 -31.55
N ALA A 48 -1.33 -24.05 -31.13
CA ALA A 48 -0.53 -23.09 -30.41
C ALA A 48 0.45 -22.41 -31.38
N ALA A 49 0.16 -21.17 -31.77
CA ALA A 49 0.98 -20.34 -32.64
C ALA A 49 2.12 -19.66 -31.87
N ASN A 50 2.03 -19.52 -30.55
CA ASN A 50 3.06 -18.92 -29.72
C ASN A 50 3.24 -19.68 -28.38
N ALA A 51 4.38 -19.46 -27.71
CA ALA A 51 4.68 -20.11 -26.44
C ALA A 51 3.68 -19.75 -25.32
N TYR A 52 3.02 -18.59 -25.43
CA TYR A 52 1.96 -18.17 -24.53
C TYR A 52 0.68 -19.02 -24.69
N GLU A 53 0.26 -19.32 -25.92
CA GLU A 53 -0.91 -20.16 -26.19
C GLU A 53 -0.72 -21.57 -25.67
N VAL A 54 0.50 -22.11 -25.74
CA VAL A 54 0.84 -23.39 -25.09
C VAL A 54 0.54 -23.32 -23.59
N LEU A 55 0.90 -22.22 -22.93
CA LEU A 55 0.65 -22.05 -21.49
C LEU A 55 -0.82 -21.92 -21.15
N LYS A 56 -1.59 -21.20 -21.99
CA LYS A 56 -3.05 -21.09 -21.85
C LYS A 56 -3.74 -22.45 -21.93
N MET A 57 -3.20 -23.39 -22.71
CA MET A 57 -3.79 -24.72 -22.89
C MET A 57 -3.63 -25.63 -21.67
N PHE A 58 -2.54 -25.50 -20.93
CA PHE A 58 -2.35 -26.22 -19.65
C PHE A 58 -3.02 -25.47 -18.49
N GLY A 59 -4.27 -25.05 -18.73
CA GLY A 59 -5.04 -24.15 -17.87
C GLY A 59 -4.99 -24.52 -16.38
N SER A 60 -5.22 -23.50 -15.55
CA SER A 60 -5.42 -23.66 -14.11
C SER A 60 -6.45 -24.76 -13.84
N LYS A 61 -6.14 -25.64 -12.88
CA LYS A 61 -7.01 -26.72 -12.42
C LYS A 61 -8.47 -26.27 -12.34
N GLU A 62 -9.34 -26.85 -13.15
CA GLU A 62 -10.78 -26.60 -13.04
C GLU A 62 -11.27 -27.13 -11.69
N VAL A 63 -11.70 -26.21 -10.82
CA VAL A 63 -12.29 -26.54 -9.53
C VAL A 63 -13.79 -26.38 -9.64
N SER A 64 -14.55 -27.35 -9.15
CA SER A 64 -16.01 -27.25 -9.10
C SER A 64 -16.42 -25.95 -8.38
N PRO A 65 -17.32 -25.16 -8.98
CA PRO A 65 -17.67 -23.85 -8.44
C PRO A 65 -18.33 -24.00 -7.07
N TYR A 66 -17.96 -23.12 -6.15
CA TYR A 66 -18.54 -23.10 -4.82
C TYR A 66 -19.99 -22.59 -4.86
N LEU A 67 -20.92 -23.40 -4.35
CA LEU A 67 -22.32 -23.04 -4.19
C LEU A 67 -22.48 -22.05 -3.03
N GLY A 68 -22.70 -20.78 -3.37
CA GLY A 68 -22.88 -19.68 -2.42
C GLY A 68 -24.22 -19.72 -1.70
N TYR A 69 -25.29 -20.03 -2.43
CA TYR A 69 -26.66 -20.10 -1.91
C TYR A 69 -27.49 -21.11 -2.72
N HIS A 70 -28.37 -21.82 -2.01
CA HIS A 70 -29.39 -22.68 -2.58
C HIS A 70 -30.69 -22.40 -1.82
N GLY A 71 -31.73 -22.03 -2.55
CA GLY A 71 -33.03 -21.68 -1.99
C GLY A 71 -33.87 -20.85 -2.95
N PRO A 72 -35.05 -20.39 -2.50
CA PRO A 72 -35.95 -19.61 -3.34
C PRO A 72 -35.51 -18.13 -3.48
N LEU A 73 -35.67 -17.61 -4.69
CA LEU A 73 -35.76 -16.18 -5.00
C LEU A 73 -37.22 -15.76 -4.80
N HIS A 74 -37.47 -14.90 -3.82
CA HIS A 74 -38.80 -14.38 -3.52
C HIS A 74 -39.11 -13.15 -4.38
N ILE A 75 -40.22 -13.21 -5.13
CA ILE A 75 -40.79 -12.11 -5.90
C ILE A 75 -42.14 -11.78 -5.26
N GLY A 76 -42.12 -10.80 -4.35
CA GLY A 76 -43.25 -10.51 -3.47
C GLY A 76 -43.66 -11.73 -2.63
N ASP A 77 -44.92 -11.77 -2.21
CA ASP A 77 -45.44 -12.84 -1.35
C ASP A 77 -45.96 -14.04 -2.16
N MET A 78 -46.12 -13.90 -3.47
CA MET A 78 -46.84 -14.88 -4.31
C MET A 78 -45.92 -15.82 -5.09
N LEU A 79 -44.75 -15.36 -5.52
CA LEU A 79 -43.89 -16.12 -6.44
C LEU A 79 -42.55 -16.45 -5.80
N GLN A 80 -42.17 -17.73 -5.89
CA GLN A 80 -40.88 -18.25 -5.44
C GLN A 80 -40.25 -19.06 -6.56
N ILE A 81 -39.03 -18.70 -6.96
CA ILE A 81 -38.27 -19.41 -7.99
C ILE A 81 -37.08 -20.11 -7.31
N GLY A 82 -36.94 -21.42 -7.47
CA GLY A 82 -35.78 -22.14 -6.92
C GLY A 82 -34.50 -21.74 -7.65
N VAL A 83 -33.51 -21.22 -6.94
CA VAL A 83 -32.24 -20.75 -7.53
C VAL A 83 -31.01 -21.29 -6.81
N ARG A 84 -29.93 -21.41 -7.58
CA ARG A 84 -28.59 -21.76 -7.14
C ARG A 84 -27.64 -20.63 -7.50
N VAL A 85 -26.96 -20.07 -6.50
CA VAL A 85 -26.04 -18.95 -6.69
C VAL A 85 -24.62 -19.47 -6.58
N TYR A 86 -23.84 -19.27 -7.62
CA TYR A 86 -22.43 -19.61 -7.71
C TYR A 86 -21.59 -18.34 -7.75
N LYS A 87 -20.39 -18.39 -7.18
CA LYS A 87 -19.44 -17.28 -7.29
C LYS A 87 -18.87 -17.25 -8.71
N LYS A 88 -19.05 -16.14 -9.44
CA LYS A 88 -18.54 -15.98 -10.82
C LYS A 88 -17.06 -15.66 -10.84
N VAL A 89 -16.69 -14.68 -10.03
CA VAL A 89 -15.32 -14.15 -9.94
C VAL A 89 -14.87 -14.23 -8.49
N SER A 90 -13.62 -14.63 -8.28
CA SER A 90 -12.99 -14.62 -6.98
C SER A 90 -11.52 -14.32 -7.16
N GLN A 91 -10.98 -13.43 -6.32
CA GLN A 91 -9.54 -13.22 -6.27
C GLN A 91 -8.84 -14.52 -5.84
N GLU A 92 -7.92 -15.01 -6.67
CA GLU A 92 -7.00 -16.07 -6.30
C GLU A 92 -5.92 -15.48 -5.37
N LYS A 93 -5.77 -16.07 -4.18
CA LYS A 93 -4.82 -15.61 -3.17
C LYS A 93 -3.53 -16.41 -3.26
N MET A 94 -2.41 -15.76 -2.99
CA MET A 94 -1.12 -16.42 -2.83
C MET A 94 -1.19 -17.48 -1.71
N PRO A 95 -0.51 -18.63 -1.87
CA PRO A 95 -0.38 -19.60 -0.79
C PRO A 95 0.22 -18.97 0.48
N THR A 96 -0.33 -19.30 1.64
CA THR A 96 0.18 -18.79 2.91
C THR A 96 1.52 -19.44 3.25
N LEU A 97 2.56 -18.62 3.39
CA LEU A 97 3.87 -19.07 3.86
C LEU A 97 3.89 -19.15 5.40
N LYS A 98 4.48 -20.22 5.93
CA LYS A 98 4.73 -20.38 7.37
C LYS A 98 6.13 -19.83 7.69
N LEU A 99 6.29 -19.25 8.88
CA LEU A 99 7.62 -18.85 9.36
C LEU A 99 8.46 -20.10 9.64
N TYR A 100 9.67 -20.09 9.11
CA TYR A 100 10.68 -21.13 9.28
C TYR A 100 11.91 -20.52 9.95
N SER A 101 12.56 -21.27 10.84
CA SER A 101 13.77 -20.82 11.54
C SER A 101 14.98 -21.66 11.12
N ASP A 102 15.93 -21.07 10.41
CA ASP A 102 17.19 -21.71 9.98
C ASP A 102 18.16 -22.01 11.12
N ARG A 103 17.84 -21.60 12.36
CA ARG A 103 18.75 -21.72 13.52
C ARG A 103 18.84 -23.14 14.07
N LEU A 104 17.84 -23.98 13.82
CA LEU A 104 17.83 -25.38 14.24
C LEU A 104 18.49 -26.21 13.13
N LYS A 105 19.67 -26.78 13.43
CA LYS A 105 20.43 -27.60 12.46
C LYS A 105 20.02 -29.08 12.46
N ASP A 106 19.17 -29.48 13.41
CA ASP A 106 18.71 -30.86 13.53
C ASP A 106 17.70 -31.20 12.42
N PRO A 107 17.93 -32.28 11.65
CA PRO A 107 17.05 -32.66 10.54
C PRO A 107 15.65 -33.14 10.99
N ASP A 108 15.51 -33.58 12.24
CA ASP A 108 14.24 -34.06 12.82
C ASP A 108 13.51 -32.99 13.66
N ALA A 109 14.05 -31.77 13.78
CA ALA A 109 13.40 -30.71 14.55
C ALA A 109 12.24 -30.08 13.76
N GLU A 110 11.12 -29.80 14.42
CA GLU A 110 10.06 -28.99 13.84
C GLU A 110 10.52 -27.52 13.80
N HIS A 111 11.12 -27.06 12.68
CA HIS A 111 11.55 -25.66 12.46
C HIS A 111 10.41 -24.62 12.46
N GLN A 112 9.26 -24.93 13.06
CA GLN A 112 8.08 -24.09 13.13
C GLN A 112 8.24 -23.02 14.21
N VAL A 113 8.01 -21.76 13.83
CA VAL A 113 8.04 -20.64 14.77
C VAL A 113 6.64 -20.41 15.37
N LYS A 114 6.50 -20.55 16.68
CA LYS A 114 5.31 -20.13 17.44
C LYS A 114 5.44 -18.65 17.84
N ARG A 115 4.36 -17.88 17.64
CA ARG A 115 4.30 -16.46 18.03
C ARG A 115 3.28 -16.31 19.15
N GLU A 116 3.73 -15.81 20.29
CA GLU A 116 2.89 -15.43 21.42
C GLU A 116 2.77 -13.90 21.46
N LEU A 117 1.56 -13.39 21.70
CA LEU A 117 1.26 -11.95 21.74
C LEU A 117 0.83 -11.58 23.17
N GLU A 118 1.61 -10.72 23.79
CA GLU A 118 1.32 -10.16 25.11
C GLU A 118 0.79 -8.74 24.98
N TYR A 119 -0.26 -8.42 25.73
CA TYR A 119 -0.86 -7.09 25.77
C TYR A 119 -0.49 -6.44 27.11
N LYS A 120 0.03 -5.23 27.05
CA LYS A 120 0.51 -4.47 28.20
C LYS A 120 -0.18 -3.11 28.22
N THR A 121 -0.48 -2.61 29.41
CA THR A 121 -1.10 -1.29 29.59
C THR A 121 -0.02 -0.23 29.61
N LEU A 122 -0.28 0.96 29.06
CA LEU A 122 0.65 2.09 29.11
C LEU A 122 1.04 2.47 30.56
N SER A 123 0.12 2.33 31.50
CA SER A 123 0.36 2.61 32.92
C SER A 123 1.25 1.59 33.62
N ASN A 124 1.26 0.32 33.17
CA ASN A 124 2.02 -0.77 33.78
C ASN A 124 2.61 -1.68 32.68
N PRO A 125 3.77 -1.31 32.10
CA PRO A 125 4.39 -2.05 31.00
C PRO A 125 5.03 -3.38 31.42
N ASP A 126 5.22 -3.61 32.73
CA ASP A 126 5.91 -4.80 33.23
C ASP A 126 4.96 -6.00 33.42
N GLN A 127 3.65 -5.77 33.49
CA GLN A 127 2.67 -6.83 33.73
C GLN A 127 1.78 -7.06 32.50
N PRO A 128 1.74 -8.29 31.95
CA PRO A 128 0.81 -8.62 30.87
C PRO A 128 -0.62 -8.69 31.40
N VAL A 129 -1.57 -8.10 30.67
CA VAL A 129 -3.00 -8.15 31.00
C VAL A 129 -3.57 -9.51 30.57
N PRO A 130 -4.19 -10.30 31.44
CA PRO A 130 -4.74 -11.61 31.08
C PRO A 130 -5.92 -11.48 30.10
N PRO A 131 -6.18 -12.48 29.22
CA PRO A 131 -7.26 -12.42 28.23
C PRO A 131 -8.66 -12.17 28.80
N GLU A 132 -8.92 -12.63 30.03
CA GLU A 132 -10.22 -12.50 30.71
C GLU A 132 -10.55 -11.06 31.13
N GLU A 133 -9.52 -10.24 31.37
CA GLU A 133 -9.66 -8.83 31.72
C GLU A 133 -9.73 -7.92 30.48
N ARG A 134 -9.62 -8.49 29.28
CA ARG A 134 -9.62 -7.73 28.03
C ARG A 134 -11.04 -7.61 27.49
N VAL A 135 -11.51 -6.38 27.35
CA VAL A 135 -12.79 -6.06 26.71
C VAL A 135 -12.55 -5.25 25.44
N ARG A 136 -13.31 -5.56 24.38
CA ARG A 136 -13.25 -4.80 23.13
C ARG A 136 -13.91 -3.44 23.34
N ALA A 137 -13.23 -2.36 22.99
CA ALA A 137 -13.78 -1.03 23.04
C ALA A 137 -13.92 -0.45 21.64
N TYR A 138 -15.09 0.12 21.35
CA TYR A 138 -15.41 0.75 20.08
C TYR A 138 -15.39 2.27 20.23
N LYS A 139 -14.85 2.97 19.24
CA LYS A 139 -14.83 4.44 19.24
C LYS A 139 -16.21 4.95 18.83
N TYR A 140 -16.84 5.74 19.68
CA TYR A 140 -18.07 6.49 19.39
C TYR A 140 -17.78 7.98 19.54
N GLY A 141 -17.46 8.63 18.42
CA GLY A 141 -16.89 9.99 18.42
C GLY A 141 -15.56 10.04 19.18
N LYS A 142 -15.47 10.86 20.22
CA LYS A 142 -14.28 10.97 21.08
C LYS A 142 -14.24 9.92 22.20
N GLN A 143 -15.36 9.26 22.49
CA GLN A 143 -15.46 8.31 23.61
C GLN A 143 -15.13 6.90 23.15
N LYS A 144 -14.56 6.09 24.06
CA LYS A 144 -14.37 4.65 23.87
C LYS A 144 -15.44 3.92 24.69
N VAL A 145 -16.32 3.21 24.03
CA VAL A 145 -17.39 2.44 24.67
C VAL A 145 -16.95 0.97 24.72
N PRO A 146 -16.69 0.40 25.91
CA PRO A 146 -16.43 -1.03 26.05
C PRO A 146 -17.71 -1.82 25.78
N LEU A 147 -17.59 -2.88 24.98
CA LEU A 147 -18.67 -3.84 24.72
C LEU A 147 -18.11 -5.25 24.96
N SER A 148 -18.78 -5.99 25.84
CA SER A 148 -18.48 -7.40 26.05
C SER A 148 -18.87 -8.22 24.82
N ASN A 149 -18.31 -9.43 24.68
CA ASN A 149 -18.68 -10.31 23.56
C ASN A 149 -20.17 -10.71 23.60
N GLU A 150 -20.75 -10.87 24.78
CA GLU A 150 -22.17 -11.21 24.97
C GLU A 150 -23.10 -10.06 24.55
N GLU A 151 -22.77 -8.82 24.94
CA GLU A 151 -23.48 -7.63 24.48
C GLU A 151 -23.33 -7.45 22.97
N GLN A 152 -22.15 -7.69 22.43
CA GLN A 152 -21.91 -7.60 20.99
C GLN A 152 -22.77 -8.62 20.22
N GLU A 153 -22.89 -9.85 20.68
CA GLU A 153 -23.70 -10.89 20.04
C GLU A 153 -25.21 -10.60 20.15
N SER A 154 -25.68 -10.09 21.29
CA SER A 154 -27.10 -9.75 21.49
C SER A 154 -27.53 -8.50 20.72
N LEU A 155 -26.64 -7.51 20.56
CA LEU A 155 -26.88 -6.30 19.77
C LEU A 155 -26.69 -6.51 18.27
N ALA A 156 -26.03 -7.60 17.85
CA ALA A 156 -25.77 -7.86 16.44
C ALA A 156 -27.05 -8.14 15.66
N TYR A 157 -27.23 -7.41 14.56
CA TYR A 157 -28.31 -7.68 13.62
C TYR A 157 -28.10 -9.04 12.93
N ALA A 158 -29.08 -9.95 13.07
CA ALA A 158 -29.05 -11.29 12.48
C ALA A 158 -30.01 -11.37 11.27
N PRO A 159 -29.53 -11.15 10.04
CA PRO A 159 -30.38 -11.21 8.86
C PRO A 159 -30.82 -12.64 8.53
N GLU A 160 -32.08 -12.79 8.13
CA GLU A 160 -32.58 -14.05 7.59
C GLU A 160 -31.91 -14.38 6.25
N LYS A 161 -31.52 -15.64 6.08
CA LYS A 161 -30.95 -16.16 4.84
C LYS A 161 -32.03 -16.18 3.75
N GLY A 162 -31.75 -15.58 2.60
CA GLY A 162 -32.71 -15.53 1.50
C GLY A 162 -32.36 -14.46 0.48
N ILE A 163 -32.97 -14.56 -0.70
CA ILE A 163 -32.90 -13.55 -1.74
C ILE A 163 -34.32 -13.08 -2.01
N SER A 164 -34.57 -11.78 -1.87
CA SER A 164 -35.88 -11.18 -2.07
C SER A 164 -35.78 -9.98 -2.99
N LEU A 165 -36.66 -9.90 -3.98
CA LEU A 165 -36.81 -8.75 -4.87
C LEU A 165 -37.31 -7.54 -4.08
N LEU A 166 -36.64 -6.40 -4.25
CA LEU A 166 -37.09 -5.10 -3.75
C LEU A 166 -37.81 -4.31 -4.83
N GLY A 167 -37.33 -4.39 -6.07
CA GLY A 167 -37.96 -3.70 -7.20
C GLY A 167 -37.19 -3.86 -8.49
N PHE A 168 -37.69 -3.24 -9.55
CA PHE A 168 -37.04 -3.16 -10.86
C PHE A 168 -36.54 -1.74 -11.10
N ALA A 169 -35.42 -1.61 -11.78
CA ALA A 169 -34.83 -0.34 -12.19
C ALA A 169 -34.40 -0.41 -13.66
N ASP A 170 -34.26 0.74 -14.30
CA ASP A 170 -33.71 0.78 -15.66
C ASP A 170 -32.21 0.44 -15.63
N LYS A 171 -31.71 -0.24 -16.65
CA LYS A 171 -30.29 -0.64 -16.73
C LYS A 171 -29.31 0.55 -16.63
N SER A 172 -29.74 1.75 -17.05
CA SER A 172 -28.96 2.98 -16.94
C SER A 172 -28.82 3.51 -15.50
N GLN A 173 -29.72 3.12 -14.58
CA GLN A 173 -29.73 3.58 -13.19
C GLN A 173 -28.78 2.80 -12.29
N ALA A 174 -28.23 1.68 -12.76
CA ALA A 174 -27.25 0.87 -12.04
C ALA A 174 -25.96 0.73 -12.88
N PRO A 175 -25.17 1.81 -13.01
CA PRO A 175 -23.98 1.78 -13.84
C PRO A 175 -22.89 0.90 -13.24
N ARG A 176 -22.11 0.24 -14.10
CA ARG A 176 -21.08 -0.74 -13.72
C ARG A 176 -20.05 -0.22 -12.71
N HIS A 177 -19.74 1.07 -12.73
CA HIS A 177 -18.73 1.66 -11.84
C HIS A 177 -19.19 1.77 -10.37
N GLU A 178 -20.48 1.61 -10.08
CA GLU A 178 -20.99 1.57 -8.71
C GLU A 178 -20.87 0.18 -8.07
N TYR A 179 -20.64 -0.87 -8.87
CA TYR A 179 -20.61 -2.23 -8.37
C TYR A 179 -19.47 -2.43 -7.35
N MET A 180 -19.77 -3.14 -6.29
CA MET A 180 -18.83 -3.52 -5.24
C MET A 180 -18.59 -5.03 -5.24
N LYS A 181 -17.51 -5.44 -4.56
CA LYS A 181 -17.19 -6.84 -4.21
C LYS A 181 -17.17 -7.79 -5.42
N ASP A 182 -17.29 -9.09 -5.15
CA ASP A 182 -17.32 -10.16 -6.13
C ASP A 182 -18.69 -10.26 -6.82
N SER A 183 -18.70 -10.76 -8.05
CA SER A 183 -19.92 -11.06 -8.81
C SER A 183 -20.35 -12.51 -8.66
N TYR A 184 -21.65 -12.76 -8.79
CA TYR A 184 -22.27 -14.07 -8.65
C TYR A 184 -23.12 -14.41 -9.88
N MET A 185 -23.20 -15.70 -10.23
CA MET A 185 -24.13 -16.22 -11.22
C MET A 185 -25.30 -16.90 -10.51
N VAL A 186 -26.52 -16.52 -10.86
CA VAL A 186 -27.75 -17.13 -10.37
C VAL A 186 -28.30 -18.02 -11.48
N LEU A 187 -28.34 -19.32 -11.20
CA LEU A 187 -28.84 -20.36 -12.07
C LEU A 187 -30.15 -20.93 -11.52
N PRO A 188 -31.04 -21.48 -12.36
CA PRO A 188 -32.24 -22.11 -11.85
C PRO A 188 -31.88 -23.41 -11.11
N SER A 189 -32.72 -23.79 -10.14
CA SER A 189 -32.71 -25.15 -9.61
C SER A 189 -33.04 -26.14 -10.73
N ALA A 190 -32.69 -27.41 -10.55
CA ALA A 190 -32.95 -28.47 -11.55
C ALA A 190 -34.45 -28.80 -11.73
N ASP A 191 -35.33 -28.07 -11.04
CA ASP A 191 -36.77 -28.22 -11.12
C ASP A 191 -37.26 -27.56 -12.42
N GLY A 192 -37.95 -28.32 -13.28
CA GLY A 192 -38.38 -27.84 -14.61
C GLY A 192 -39.13 -26.50 -14.58
N GLY A 193 -40.01 -26.32 -13.59
CA GLY A 193 -40.75 -25.06 -13.42
C GLY A 193 -39.87 -23.86 -13.02
N SER A 194 -38.76 -24.08 -12.31
CA SER A 194 -37.83 -22.99 -11.96
C SER A 194 -36.99 -22.57 -13.16
N CYS A 195 -36.61 -23.52 -14.04
CA CYS A 195 -35.91 -23.23 -15.29
C CYS A 195 -36.75 -22.35 -16.22
N GLU A 196 -38.00 -22.72 -16.45
CA GLU A 196 -38.92 -21.95 -17.30
C GLU A 196 -39.20 -20.57 -16.71
N ALA A 197 -39.47 -20.49 -15.40
CA ALA A 197 -39.74 -19.21 -14.74
C ALA A 197 -38.55 -18.25 -14.79
N LEU A 198 -37.32 -18.75 -14.56
CA LEU A 198 -36.12 -17.91 -14.62
C LEU A 198 -35.81 -17.48 -16.06
N SER A 199 -35.95 -18.37 -17.04
CA SER A 199 -35.75 -18.05 -18.46
C SER A 199 -36.74 -16.99 -18.93
N ALA A 200 -38.03 -17.15 -18.62
CA ALA A 200 -39.06 -16.16 -18.94
C ALA A 200 -38.75 -14.79 -18.30
N LEU A 201 -38.27 -14.79 -17.05
CA LEU A 201 -37.86 -13.58 -16.36
C LEU A 201 -36.65 -12.92 -17.02
N CYS A 202 -35.62 -13.67 -17.39
CA CYS A 202 -34.44 -13.16 -18.08
C CYS A 202 -34.80 -12.49 -19.42
N HIS A 203 -35.64 -13.15 -20.22
CA HIS A 203 -36.11 -12.60 -21.49
C HIS A 203 -36.97 -11.34 -21.31
N ALA A 204 -37.84 -11.30 -20.29
CA ALA A 204 -38.65 -10.13 -19.99
C ALA A 204 -37.77 -8.92 -19.58
N LEU A 205 -36.76 -9.16 -18.73
CA LEU A 205 -35.82 -8.11 -18.32
C LEU A 205 -35.01 -7.56 -19.48
N GLU A 206 -34.54 -8.43 -20.38
CA GLU A 206 -33.78 -8.01 -21.56
C GLU A 206 -34.66 -7.22 -22.54
N ALA A 207 -35.89 -7.67 -22.78
CA ALA A 207 -36.83 -6.99 -23.66
C ALA A 207 -37.24 -5.60 -23.15
N GLU A 208 -37.40 -5.43 -21.84
CA GLU A 208 -37.71 -4.14 -21.22
C GLU A 208 -36.46 -3.27 -20.92
N GLY A 209 -35.25 -3.81 -21.07
CA GLY A 209 -34.01 -3.10 -20.71
C GLY A 209 -33.88 -2.80 -19.21
N ARG A 210 -34.44 -3.68 -18.36
CA ARG A 210 -34.53 -3.51 -16.91
C ARG A 210 -33.65 -4.48 -16.14
N VAL A 211 -33.34 -4.09 -14.91
CA VAL A 211 -32.59 -4.88 -13.94
C VAL A 211 -33.40 -5.06 -12.67
N MET A 212 -33.10 -6.10 -11.89
CA MET A 212 -33.75 -6.36 -10.60
C MET A 212 -32.85 -5.92 -9.45
N ILE A 213 -33.41 -5.19 -8.50
CA ILE A 213 -32.74 -4.83 -7.25
C ILE A 213 -33.20 -5.81 -6.18
N VAL A 214 -32.25 -6.53 -5.59
CA VAL A 214 -32.51 -7.62 -4.65
C VAL A 214 -31.84 -7.36 -3.31
N ARG A 215 -32.50 -7.80 -2.25
CA ARG A 215 -31.90 -8.00 -0.92
C ARG A 215 -31.39 -9.43 -0.85
N ALA A 216 -30.09 -9.60 -0.64
CA ALA A 216 -29.44 -10.91 -0.65
C ALA A 216 -28.69 -11.19 0.66
N CYS A 217 -28.98 -12.34 1.26
CA CYS A 217 -28.25 -12.91 2.38
C CYS A 217 -27.95 -14.39 2.07
N LEU A 218 -26.71 -14.67 1.65
CA LEU A 218 -26.35 -15.98 1.08
C LEU A 218 -26.15 -17.07 2.14
N ARG A 219 -25.72 -16.71 3.34
CA ARG A 219 -25.46 -17.65 4.45
C ARG A 219 -26.06 -17.14 5.75
N VAL A 220 -26.40 -18.06 6.64
CA VAL A 220 -26.83 -17.74 8.00
C VAL A 220 -25.70 -17.01 8.72
N ARG A 221 -26.02 -15.91 9.42
CA ARG A 221 -25.03 -15.01 10.06
C ARG A 221 -24.04 -14.34 9.10
N SER A 222 -24.37 -14.25 7.81
CA SER A 222 -23.61 -13.43 6.86
C SER A 222 -24.14 -12.01 6.83
N ALA A 223 -23.31 -11.08 6.39
CA ALA A 223 -23.75 -9.71 6.15
C ALA A 223 -24.81 -9.68 5.05
N LEU A 224 -25.83 -8.87 5.28
CA LEU A 224 -26.81 -8.48 4.27
C LEU A 224 -26.12 -7.63 3.20
N PHE A 225 -26.48 -7.81 1.94
CA PHE A 225 -26.09 -6.89 0.89
C PHE A 225 -27.23 -6.65 -0.10
N LEU A 226 -27.19 -5.48 -0.74
CA LEU A 226 -28.03 -5.17 -1.89
C LEU A 226 -27.32 -5.67 -3.14
N GLY A 227 -28.08 -6.27 -4.06
CA GLY A 227 -27.57 -6.73 -5.34
C GLY A 227 -28.40 -6.19 -6.48
N VAL A 228 -27.75 -6.02 -7.63
CA VAL A 228 -28.41 -5.85 -8.93
C VAL A 228 -28.28 -7.15 -9.70
N MET A 229 -29.39 -7.68 -10.21
CA MET A 229 -29.42 -8.83 -11.09
C MET A 229 -29.67 -8.37 -12.53
N THR A 230 -28.72 -8.68 -13.40
CA THR A 230 -28.79 -8.39 -14.85
C THR A 230 -29.02 -9.69 -15.62
N PRO A 231 -29.94 -9.73 -16.59
CA PRO A 231 -30.15 -10.92 -17.41
C PRO A 231 -28.92 -11.26 -18.26
N VAL A 232 -28.61 -12.55 -18.35
CA VAL A 232 -27.63 -13.13 -19.24
C VAL A 232 -28.36 -14.20 -20.06
N ILE A 233 -28.67 -13.86 -21.30
CA ILE A 233 -29.34 -14.77 -22.22
C ILE A 233 -28.34 -15.83 -22.66
N GLY A 234 -28.70 -17.09 -22.43
CA GLY A 234 -27.90 -18.25 -22.76
C GLY A 234 -27.87 -18.55 -24.25
N SER A 235 -26.98 -19.46 -24.63
CA SER A 235 -26.93 -20.08 -25.96
C SER A 235 -27.60 -21.46 -25.92
N PRO A 236 -27.85 -22.15 -27.04
CA PRO A 236 -28.45 -23.50 -27.00
C PRO A 236 -27.69 -24.52 -26.12
N SER A 237 -26.41 -24.27 -25.83
CA SER A 237 -25.54 -25.06 -24.95
C SER A 237 -25.46 -24.56 -23.49
N GLN A 238 -26.02 -23.39 -23.16
CA GLN A 238 -25.92 -22.76 -21.84
C GLN A 238 -27.29 -22.22 -21.39
N PRO A 239 -27.75 -22.49 -20.17
CA PRO A 239 -29.03 -21.98 -19.68
C PRO A 239 -28.99 -20.45 -19.49
N ASP A 240 -30.16 -19.82 -19.58
CA ASP A 240 -30.34 -18.44 -19.16
C ASP A 240 -30.01 -18.28 -17.68
N ALA A 241 -29.40 -17.15 -17.34
CA ALA A 241 -28.94 -16.88 -15.98
C ALA A 241 -29.10 -15.41 -15.61
N LEU A 242 -29.00 -15.10 -14.32
CA LEU A 242 -28.87 -13.73 -13.84
C LEU A 242 -27.46 -13.52 -13.28
N CYS A 243 -26.78 -12.45 -13.72
CA CYS A 243 -25.54 -12.00 -13.11
C CYS A 243 -25.88 -11.04 -11.95
N MET A 244 -25.53 -11.43 -10.73
CA MET A 244 -25.75 -10.63 -9.53
C MET A 244 -24.47 -9.90 -9.13
N ASN A 245 -24.51 -8.57 -9.13
CA ASN A 245 -23.46 -7.67 -8.68
C ASN A 245 -23.87 -7.00 -7.37
N VAL A 246 -22.94 -6.76 -6.44
CA VAL A 246 -23.26 -6.10 -5.17
C VAL A 246 -23.33 -4.60 -5.38
N LEU A 247 -24.36 -3.96 -4.85
CA LEU A 247 -24.54 -2.51 -4.86
C LEU A 247 -24.02 -1.88 -3.55
N PRO A 248 -23.57 -0.61 -3.60
CA PRO A 248 -23.13 0.11 -2.43
C PRO A 248 -24.32 0.50 -1.54
N PHE A 249 -24.09 0.58 -0.23
CA PHE A 249 -24.97 1.32 0.66
C PHE A 249 -24.62 2.81 0.64
N LYS A 250 -25.48 3.64 1.25
CA LYS A 250 -25.28 5.09 1.31
C LYS A 250 -23.95 5.45 1.97
N GLU A 251 -23.52 4.65 2.95
CA GLU A 251 -22.27 4.82 3.70
C GLU A 251 -21.02 4.46 2.88
N ASP A 252 -21.17 3.66 1.82
CA ASP A 252 -20.05 3.26 0.95
C ASP A 252 -19.72 4.33 -0.10
N VAL A 253 -20.69 5.19 -0.44
CA VAL A 253 -20.53 6.23 -1.47
C VAL A 253 -19.74 7.42 -0.93
N ARG A 254 -18.68 7.79 -1.65
CA ARG A 254 -17.86 8.96 -1.34
C ARG A 254 -18.10 10.06 -2.35
N PHE A 255 -18.64 11.19 -1.89
CA PHE A 255 -18.89 12.35 -2.73
C PHE A 255 -17.65 13.22 -2.80
N TYR A 256 -16.97 13.19 -3.94
CA TYR A 256 -15.88 14.10 -4.27
C TYR A 256 -16.35 15.07 -5.35
N ALA A 257 -16.24 16.36 -5.07
CA ALA A 257 -16.55 17.39 -6.04
C ALA A 257 -15.30 17.70 -6.87
N PHE A 258 -15.33 17.38 -8.16
CA PHE A 258 -14.29 17.73 -9.13
C PHE A 258 -14.86 18.76 -10.11
N SER A 259 -14.04 19.73 -10.52
CA SER A 259 -14.43 20.67 -11.58
C SER A 259 -14.56 19.94 -12.92
N SER A 260 -15.59 20.24 -13.70
CA SER A 260 -15.72 19.72 -15.06
C SER A 260 -14.60 20.26 -15.95
N PHE A 261 -14.01 19.40 -16.78
CA PHE A 261 -13.02 19.80 -17.78
C PHE A 261 -13.62 20.75 -18.84
N ASP A 262 -14.91 20.60 -19.17
CA ASP A 262 -15.60 21.43 -20.18
C ASP A 262 -15.75 22.89 -19.76
N SER A 263 -15.74 23.15 -18.44
CA SER A 263 -15.84 24.52 -17.90
C SER A 263 -14.55 25.32 -18.09
N ARG A 264 -13.46 24.67 -18.52
CA ARG A 264 -12.12 25.23 -18.60
C ARG A 264 -11.66 25.29 -20.06
N PRO A 265 -11.81 26.44 -20.74
CA PRO A 265 -11.38 26.57 -22.14
C PRO A 265 -9.86 26.38 -22.31
N GLU A 266 -9.08 26.62 -21.26
CA GLU A 266 -7.65 26.33 -21.15
C GLU A 266 -7.28 24.85 -21.35
N PHE A 267 -8.21 23.92 -21.07
CA PHE A 267 -8.02 22.48 -21.26
C PHE A 267 -8.75 21.92 -22.48
N SER A 268 -9.36 22.79 -23.30
CA SER A 268 -9.99 22.37 -24.55
C SER A 268 -8.90 21.90 -25.53
N PRO A 269 -8.95 20.64 -25.98
CA PRO A 269 -7.89 20.09 -26.82
C PRO A 269 -7.90 20.77 -28.19
N THR A 270 -6.71 21.08 -28.71
CA THR A 270 -6.56 21.60 -30.07
C THR A 270 -6.83 20.52 -31.11
N ALA A 271 -7.18 20.90 -32.34
CA ALA A 271 -7.41 19.95 -33.43
C ALA A 271 -6.21 19.01 -33.67
N LYS A 272 -4.98 19.53 -33.52
CA LYS A 272 -3.75 18.73 -33.62
C LYS A 272 -3.62 17.70 -32.50
N GLN A 273 -3.95 18.08 -31.26
CA GLN A 273 -3.93 17.17 -30.11
C GLN A 273 -4.99 16.08 -30.23
N LEU A 274 -6.18 16.42 -30.74
CA LEU A 274 -7.23 15.44 -31.04
C LEU A 274 -6.79 14.45 -32.12
N GLU A 275 -6.18 14.93 -33.21
CA GLU A 275 -5.66 14.08 -34.27
C GLU A 275 -4.54 13.15 -33.76
N ALA A 276 -3.60 13.68 -32.97
CA ALA A 276 -2.53 12.88 -32.37
C ALA A 276 -3.09 11.82 -31.40
N ALA A 277 -4.07 12.18 -30.56
CA ALA A 277 -4.72 11.23 -29.66
C ALA A 277 -5.48 10.14 -30.41
N GLN A 278 -6.19 10.49 -31.49
CA GLN A 278 -6.90 9.53 -32.34
C GLN A 278 -5.91 8.54 -32.99
N LYS A 279 -4.79 9.02 -33.53
CA LYS A 279 -3.73 8.16 -34.10
C LYS A 279 -3.19 7.18 -33.06
N VAL A 280 -2.99 7.61 -31.82
CA VAL A 280 -2.56 6.72 -30.74
C VAL A 280 -3.60 5.63 -30.48
N VAL A 281 -4.88 5.99 -30.35
CA VAL A 281 -5.99 5.03 -30.15
C VAL A 281 -6.07 4.03 -31.31
N ASP A 282 -6.00 4.50 -32.55
CA ASP A 282 -6.07 3.65 -33.75
C ASP A 282 -4.85 2.71 -33.85
N SER A 283 -3.66 3.18 -33.45
CA SER A 283 -2.43 2.39 -33.50
C SER A 283 -2.29 1.37 -32.37
N MET A 284 -2.93 1.62 -31.22
CA MET A 284 -2.86 0.80 -30.00
C MET A 284 -4.12 -0.05 -29.78
N ASP A 285 -4.95 -0.23 -30.80
CA ASP A 285 -6.13 -1.08 -30.70
C ASP A 285 -5.74 -2.57 -30.54
N LEU A 286 -6.06 -3.13 -29.37
CA LEU A 286 -5.79 -4.54 -29.03
C LEU A 286 -6.69 -5.52 -29.77
N THR A 287 -7.75 -5.04 -30.43
CA THR A 287 -8.71 -5.85 -31.19
C THR A 287 -8.42 -5.87 -32.69
N ALA A 288 -7.47 -5.05 -33.15
CA ALA A 288 -7.05 -4.99 -34.55
C ALA A 288 -6.47 -6.33 -35.02
N GLY A 289 -7.06 -6.91 -36.07
CA GLY A 289 -6.68 -8.21 -36.63
C GLY A 289 -7.65 -9.36 -36.34
N GLY A 290 -8.82 -9.08 -35.77
CA GLY A 290 -9.90 -10.05 -35.57
C GLY A 290 -9.69 -11.01 -34.39
N ARG A 291 -8.53 -10.93 -33.73
CA ARG A 291 -8.22 -11.63 -32.49
C ARG A 291 -7.69 -10.65 -31.46
N GLU A 292 -8.34 -10.59 -30.31
CA GLU A 292 -7.90 -9.77 -29.19
C GLU A 292 -6.51 -10.23 -28.71
N ARG A 293 -5.54 -9.31 -28.76
CA ARG A 293 -4.12 -9.60 -28.46
C ARG A 293 -3.90 -9.96 -26.99
N LEU A 294 -4.56 -9.25 -26.08
CA LEU A 294 -4.48 -9.50 -24.64
C LEU A 294 -5.88 -9.81 -24.11
N GLN A 295 -6.07 -11.02 -23.57
CA GLN A 295 -7.37 -11.49 -23.06
C GLN A 295 -7.27 -11.77 -21.55
N PRO A 296 -7.45 -10.76 -20.67
CA PRO A 296 -7.25 -10.94 -19.24
C PRO A 296 -8.06 -12.08 -18.63
N GLU A 297 -9.26 -12.34 -19.14
CA GLU A 297 -10.17 -13.40 -18.66
C GLU A 297 -9.59 -14.81 -18.81
N THR A 298 -8.70 -15.00 -19.77
CA THR A 298 -8.05 -16.29 -20.06
C THR A 298 -6.57 -16.31 -19.72
N THR A 299 -6.04 -15.17 -19.29
CA THR A 299 -4.62 -15.01 -18.99
C THR A 299 -4.37 -15.34 -17.52
N PRO A 300 -3.55 -16.36 -17.21
CA PRO A 300 -3.25 -16.70 -15.82
C PRO A 300 -2.44 -15.59 -15.14
N ASN A 301 -2.52 -15.50 -13.81
CA ASN A 301 -1.80 -14.49 -13.05
C ASN A 301 -0.27 -14.75 -13.11
N PRO A 302 0.54 -13.80 -13.64
CA PRO A 302 1.99 -13.97 -13.76
C PRO A 302 2.70 -14.13 -12.41
N ILE A 303 2.17 -13.53 -11.34
CA ILE A 303 2.77 -13.60 -10.01
C ILE A 303 2.71 -15.03 -9.46
N LEU A 304 1.55 -15.69 -9.60
CA LEU A 304 1.37 -17.06 -9.16
C LEU A 304 2.24 -18.03 -9.95
N ARG A 305 2.35 -17.83 -11.26
CA ARG A 305 3.26 -18.61 -12.10
C ARG A 305 4.70 -18.45 -11.65
N ARG A 306 5.17 -17.21 -11.45
CA ARG A 306 6.53 -16.92 -10.99
C ARG A 306 6.82 -17.59 -9.65
N PHE A 307 5.85 -17.58 -8.73
CA PHE A 307 5.96 -18.25 -7.43
C PHE A 307 6.09 -19.78 -7.56
N VAL A 308 5.21 -20.43 -8.34
CA VAL A 308 5.25 -21.89 -8.53
C VAL A 308 6.53 -22.30 -9.28
N HIS A 309 6.97 -21.51 -10.25
CA HIS A 309 8.23 -21.75 -10.96
C HIS A 309 9.42 -21.68 -9.99
N LEU A 310 9.49 -20.63 -9.17
CA LEU A 310 10.53 -20.50 -8.15
C LEU A 310 10.51 -21.67 -7.17
N LEU A 311 9.33 -22.13 -6.74
CA LEU A 311 9.20 -23.28 -5.87
C LEU A 311 9.80 -24.54 -6.51
N GLY A 312 9.45 -24.84 -7.77
CA GLY A 312 10.02 -25.97 -8.51
C GLY A 312 11.54 -25.85 -8.68
N ALA A 313 12.04 -24.65 -9.00
CA ALA A 313 13.46 -24.38 -9.13
C ALA A 313 14.21 -24.54 -7.78
N ARG A 314 13.63 -24.08 -6.67
CA ARG A 314 14.18 -24.21 -5.31
C ARG A 314 14.20 -25.65 -4.81
N VAL A 315 13.21 -26.46 -5.21
CA VAL A 315 13.20 -27.91 -4.91
C VAL A 315 14.35 -28.63 -5.61
N ALA A 316 14.66 -28.25 -6.86
CA ALA A 316 15.79 -28.82 -7.58
C ALA A 316 17.14 -28.25 -7.09
N ASN A 317 17.20 -26.94 -6.86
CA ASN A 317 18.39 -26.17 -6.50
C ASN A 317 18.06 -25.18 -5.38
N PRO A 318 18.51 -25.41 -4.14
CA PRO A 318 18.16 -24.57 -2.98
C PRO A 318 18.49 -23.08 -3.14
N ASP A 319 19.47 -22.72 -3.97
CA ASP A 319 19.91 -21.33 -4.20
C ASP A 319 19.30 -20.67 -5.45
N ALA A 320 18.36 -21.34 -6.13
CA ALA A 320 17.78 -20.84 -7.37
C ALA A 320 17.12 -19.45 -7.20
N THR A 321 17.49 -18.50 -8.05
CA THR A 321 16.83 -17.19 -8.06
C THR A 321 15.52 -17.24 -8.86
N PRO A 322 14.57 -16.33 -8.60
CA PRO A 322 13.38 -16.20 -9.44
C PRO A 322 13.78 -15.86 -10.88
N ILE A 323 13.00 -16.34 -11.86
CA ILE A 323 13.19 -15.93 -13.26
C ILE A 323 13.05 -14.40 -13.36
N ASP A 324 13.88 -13.82 -14.22
CA ASP A 324 13.77 -12.42 -14.61
C ASP A 324 12.47 -12.16 -15.39
N PRO A 325 11.70 -11.11 -15.07
CA PRO A 325 10.44 -10.83 -15.77
C PRO A 325 10.57 -10.73 -17.28
N GLY A 326 11.70 -10.24 -17.82
CA GLY A 326 11.94 -10.13 -19.26
C GLY A 326 12.19 -11.47 -19.97
N ALA A 327 12.48 -12.53 -19.22
CA ALA A 327 12.65 -13.88 -19.76
C ALA A 327 11.41 -14.77 -19.58
N ASP A 328 10.45 -14.37 -18.74
CA ASP A 328 9.21 -15.12 -18.53
C ASP A 328 8.18 -14.77 -19.61
N VAL A 329 7.93 -15.72 -20.51
CA VAL A 329 6.95 -15.62 -21.61
C VAL A 329 5.59 -15.06 -21.18
N LEU A 330 5.09 -15.44 -19.98
CA LEU A 330 3.79 -14.93 -19.52
C LEU A 330 3.91 -13.49 -19.00
N ALA A 331 5.01 -13.17 -18.31
CA ALA A 331 5.26 -11.82 -17.85
C ALA A 331 5.44 -10.88 -19.04
N CYS A 332 6.22 -11.27 -20.06
CA CYS A 332 6.35 -10.49 -21.30
C CYS A 332 4.98 -10.30 -21.97
N HIS A 333 4.20 -11.37 -22.17
CA HIS A 333 2.88 -11.24 -22.79
C HIS A 333 1.87 -10.38 -21.99
N THR A 334 2.03 -10.27 -20.66
CA THR A 334 1.09 -9.53 -19.80
C THR A 334 1.53 -8.10 -19.49
N LEU A 335 2.83 -7.87 -19.36
CA LEU A 335 3.42 -6.61 -18.91
C LEU A 335 4.03 -5.82 -20.06
N ASP A 336 4.47 -6.49 -21.13
CA ASP A 336 4.96 -5.82 -22.33
C ASP A 336 3.76 -5.53 -23.25
N PRO A 337 3.49 -4.25 -23.56
CA PRO A 337 2.48 -3.91 -24.56
C PRO A 337 2.86 -4.37 -25.98
N MET A 338 4.06 -4.91 -26.21
CA MET A 338 4.54 -5.42 -27.49
C MET A 338 4.41 -4.37 -28.60
N LEU A 339 4.85 -3.13 -28.30
CA LEU A 339 4.69 -1.96 -29.18
C LEU A 339 5.32 -2.17 -30.57
N ASP A 340 6.31 -3.06 -30.66
CA ASP A 340 7.00 -3.39 -31.91
C ASP A 340 6.12 -4.20 -32.88
N ASP A 341 5.13 -4.91 -32.35
CA ASP A 341 4.15 -5.65 -33.13
C ASP A 341 2.96 -4.77 -33.56
N MET A 342 2.96 -3.49 -33.19
CA MET A 342 1.91 -2.51 -33.55
C MET A 342 2.45 -1.50 -34.59
N PRO A 343 2.04 -1.61 -35.86
CA PRO A 343 2.56 -0.73 -36.91
C PRO A 343 2.15 0.72 -36.65
N GLY A 344 3.11 1.64 -36.74
CA GLY A 344 2.87 3.08 -36.58
C GLY A 344 2.70 3.57 -35.12
N CYS A 345 2.69 2.66 -34.13
CA CYS A 345 2.50 3.03 -32.73
C CYS A 345 3.60 3.96 -32.19
N ARG A 346 4.87 3.66 -32.50
CA ARG A 346 6.00 4.49 -32.06
C ARG A 346 5.95 5.90 -32.67
N GLU A 347 5.45 6.03 -33.89
CA GLU A 347 5.30 7.32 -34.57
C GLU A 347 4.15 8.12 -33.95
N ALA A 348 3.00 7.48 -33.74
CA ALA A 348 1.85 8.10 -33.07
C ALA A 348 2.19 8.61 -31.66
N LEU A 349 3.00 7.85 -30.90
CA LEU A 349 3.48 8.28 -29.58
C LEU A 349 4.40 9.50 -29.64
N ARG A 350 5.31 9.56 -30.63
CA ARG A 350 6.18 10.73 -30.83
C ARG A 350 5.38 11.96 -31.26
N ASP A 351 4.38 11.77 -32.12
CA ASP A 351 3.46 12.84 -32.53
C ASP A 351 2.63 13.36 -31.35
N ALA A 352 2.21 12.47 -30.44
CA ALA A 352 1.55 12.86 -29.20
C ALA A 352 2.51 13.61 -28.26
N GLU A 353 3.72 13.11 -28.04
CA GLU A 353 4.73 13.75 -27.18
C GLU A 353 5.08 15.17 -27.67
N THR A 354 5.19 15.36 -28.99
CA THR A 354 5.43 16.69 -29.57
C THR A 354 4.21 17.63 -29.48
N SER A 355 2.99 17.07 -29.48
CA SER A 355 1.74 17.84 -29.40
C SER A 355 1.29 18.18 -27.98
N PHE A 356 1.73 17.41 -26.97
CA PHE A 356 1.42 17.59 -25.56
C PHE A 356 2.67 18.03 -24.78
N VAL A 357 2.76 19.33 -24.49
CA VAL A 357 3.86 19.88 -23.68
C VAL A 357 3.70 19.41 -22.24
N THR A 358 4.56 18.48 -21.81
CA THR A 358 4.61 18.01 -20.43
C THR A 358 5.65 18.82 -19.66
N ILE A 359 5.23 19.57 -18.65
CA ILE A 359 6.16 20.24 -17.73
C ILE A 359 6.45 19.24 -16.60
N SER A 360 7.61 18.59 -16.65
CA SER A 360 8.06 17.76 -15.53
C SER A 360 8.46 18.68 -14.37
N SER A 361 7.63 18.76 -13.34
CA SER A 361 8.06 19.34 -12.07
C SER A 361 9.09 18.40 -11.45
N SER A 362 10.33 18.88 -11.26
CA SER A 362 11.48 18.17 -10.67
C SER A 362 11.24 17.61 -9.26
N SER A 363 10.08 17.85 -8.67
CA SER A 363 9.62 17.30 -7.39
C SER A 363 9.35 15.79 -7.43
N GLN A 364 9.11 15.20 -8.61
CA GLN A 364 8.77 13.78 -8.73
C GLN A 364 9.97 12.84 -8.55
N SER A 365 11.21 13.27 -8.86
CA SER A 365 12.38 12.40 -8.74
C SER A 365 12.76 12.12 -7.29
N LYS A 366 12.68 13.12 -6.40
CA LYS A 366 12.97 12.91 -4.96
C LYS A 366 11.94 12.01 -4.28
N ALA A 367 10.66 12.13 -4.62
CA ALA A 367 9.60 11.28 -4.06
C ALA A 367 9.62 9.85 -4.62
N ALA A 368 10.15 9.64 -5.84
CA ALA A 368 10.36 8.33 -6.42
C ALA A 368 11.57 7.62 -5.79
N ASP A 369 12.70 8.31 -5.64
CA ASP A 369 13.90 7.79 -4.94
C ASP A 369 13.61 7.48 -3.47
N GLU A 370 12.83 8.32 -2.77
CA GLU A 370 12.43 8.05 -1.38
C GLU A 370 11.45 6.85 -1.28
N ARG A 371 10.59 6.65 -2.28
CA ARG A 371 9.68 5.48 -2.34
C ARG A 371 10.42 4.20 -2.71
N GLU A 372 11.38 4.24 -3.62
CA GLU A 372 12.22 3.08 -3.95
C GLU A 372 13.18 2.74 -2.83
N ALA A 373 13.77 3.72 -2.13
CA ALA A 373 14.57 3.48 -0.93
C ALA A 373 13.74 2.89 0.22
N GLN A 374 12.49 3.32 0.40
CA GLN A 374 11.56 2.71 1.37
C GLN A 374 11.03 1.33 0.94
N ALA A 375 11.01 1.03 -0.36
CA ALA A 375 10.64 -0.29 -0.89
C ALA A 375 11.81 -1.30 -0.90
N ALA A 376 13.06 -0.81 -0.91
CA ALA A 376 14.29 -1.60 -0.84
C ALA A 376 14.67 -2.02 0.60
N GLU A 377 14.09 -1.39 1.62
CA GLU A 377 14.07 -2.01 2.96
C GLU A 377 13.15 -3.23 2.93
N PRO A 378 13.52 -4.35 3.58
CA PRO A 378 12.69 -5.54 3.61
C PRO A 378 11.34 -5.19 4.26
N SER A 379 10.35 -4.98 3.41
CA SER A 379 9.00 -4.65 3.81
C SER A 379 8.54 -5.73 4.79
N ARG A 380 8.34 -5.34 6.05
CA ARG A 380 7.72 -6.20 7.07
C ARG A 380 6.26 -6.41 6.67
N PHE A 381 6.02 -7.28 5.69
CA PHE A 381 4.70 -7.83 5.39
C PHE A 381 4.32 -8.84 6.49
N GLY A 382 4.07 -8.29 7.68
CA GLY A 382 3.43 -8.98 8.78
C GLY A 382 1.98 -8.49 8.88
N ARG A 383 1.04 -9.32 8.40
CA ARG A 383 -0.40 -9.33 8.73
C ARG A 383 -1.06 -7.95 8.95
N LEU A 384 -1.67 -7.42 7.90
CA LEU A 384 -2.82 -6.50 8.04
C LEU A 384 -4.09 -7.30 8.35
N ALA A 385 -4.10 -7.93 9.51
CA ALA A 385 -5.31 -8.37 10.18
C ALA A 385 -5.08 -8.08 11.67
N ASP A 386 -5.78 -7.05 12.16
CA ASP A 386 -5.78 -6.53 13.54
C ASP A 386 -4.66 -5.56 13.95
N ALA A 387 -4.43 -4.52 13.14
CA ALA A 387 -3.78 -3.30 13.64
C ALA A 387 -4.86 -2.23 13.92
N PRO A 388 -4.92 -1.62 15.13
CA PRO A 388 -5.80 -0.50 15.37
C PRO A 388 -5.37 0.69 14.49
N ILE A 389 -6.35 1.22 13.75
CA ILE A 389 -6.21 2.43 12.97
C ILE A 389 -5.96 3.58 13.96
N PHE A 390 -4.78 4.20 13.83
CA PHE A 390 -4.27 5.36 14.58
C PHE A 390 -3.67 5.08 15.97
N ASP A 391 -2.33 5.09 16.03
CA ASP A 391 -1.52 5.16 17.26
C ASP A 391 -0.75 6.51 17.25
N PRO A 392 -1.14 7.50 18.07
CA PRO A 392 -0.58 8.85 18.01
C PRO A 392 0.80 9.00 18.67
N ASP A 393 1.37 7.94 19.25
CA ASP A 393 2.66 7.95 19.95
C ASP A 393 3.74 7.06 19.32
N SER A 394 3.57 6.65 18.06
CA SER A 394 4.65 5.98 17.31
C SER A 394 5.70 6.99 16.83
N ASN A 395 6.43 7.59 17.77
CA ASN A 395 7.70 8.22 17.48
C ASN A 395 8.69 7.10 17.13
N VAL A 396 8.71 6.73 15.85
CA VAL A 396 9.78 5.94 15.25
C VAL A 396 11.08 6.64 15.62
N LYS A 397 11.89 6.03 16.48
CA LYS A 397 13.27 6.49 16.71
C LYS A 397 14.04 6.29 15.40
N SER A 398 13.90 7.25 14.49
CA SER A 398 14.81 7.44 13.37
C SER A 398 16.22 7.53 13.94
N ALA A 399 17.19 6.89 13.29
CA ALA A 399 18.60 7.07 13.62
C ALA A 399 18.87 8.57 13.77
N VAL A 400 19.28 8.99 14.98
CA VAL A 400 19.46 10.40 15.32
C VAL A 400 20.51 10.96 14.36
N SER A 401 20.11 11.83 13.44
CA SER A 401 21.01 12.44 12.46
C SER A 401 21.56 13.78 12.95
N THR A 402 20.93 14.40 13.95
CA THR A 402 21.28 15.71 14.54
C THR A 402 20.83 15.79 16.00
N VAL A 403 21.64 16.42 16.87
CA VAL A 403 21.32 16.63 18.30
C VAL A 403 20.13 17.58 18.45
N GLY A 404 19.02 17.12 19.05
CA GLY A 404 17.84 17.94 19.32
C GLY A 404 17.91 18.69 20.66
N THR A 405 17.07 19.72 20.83
CA THR A 405 16.98 20.49 22.08
C THR A 405 16.17 19.78 23.19
N SER A 406 15.50 18.67 22.87
CA SER A 406 14.66 17.89 23.80
C SER A 406 15.46 16.92 24.69
N THR A 407 16.44 16.21 24.12
CA THR A 407 17.31 15.22 24.81
C THR A 407 18.76 15.30 24.34
N PRO A 408 19.40 16.50 24.40
CA PRO A 408 20.67 16.76 23.72
C PRO A 408 21.83 15.86 24.16
N ILE A 409 21.84 15.43 25.43
CA ILE A 409 22.94 14.62 25.99
C ILE A 409 22.89 13.17 25.49
N ASP A 410 21.69 12.60 25.38
CA ASP A 410 21.52 11.21 24.94
C ASP A 410 21.73 11.11 23.43
N ASP A 411 21.18 12.07 22.67
CA ASP A 411 21.40 12.22 21.24
C ASP A 411 22.89 12.36 20.89
N PHE A 412 23.64 13.09 21.71
CA PHE A 412 25.08 13.27 21.54
C PHE A 412 25.88 12.01 21.87
N ARG A 413 25.52 11.26 22.92
CA ARG A 413 26.18 9.98 23.21
C ARG A 413 25.92 8.96 22.10
N ASP A 414 24.71 8.91 21.59
CA ASP A 414 24.33 8.03 20.48
C ASP A 414 25.12 8.38 19.21
N LEU A 415 25.23 9.66 18.87
CA LEU A 415 26.05 10.12 17.74
C LEU A 415 27.55 9.84 17.94
N LEU A 416 28.08 10.05 19.16
CA LEU A 416 29.47 9.71 19.48
C LEU A 416 29.75 8.20 19.40
N SER A 417 28.76 7.35 19.67
CA SER A 417 28.86 5.89 19.56
C SER A 417 28.81 5.42 18.09
N SER A 418 28.10 6.16 17.24
CA SER A 418 27.96 5.90 15.80
C SER A 418 29.18 6.33 14.97
N GLY A 419 30.17 7.00 15.58
CA GLY A 419 31.41 7.44 14.92
C GLY A 419 31.32 8.77 14.16
N ARG A 420 30.14 9.43 14.14
CA ARG A 420 29.93 10.75 13.50
C ARG A 420 30.31 11.89 14.46
N VAL A 421 31.61 12.04 14.70
CA VAL A 421 32.12 12.94 15.76
C VAL A 421 31.97 14.41 15.39
N ASP A 422 32.19 14.81 14.13
CA ASP A 422 32.05 16.21 13.70
C ASP A 422 30.61 16.72 13.87
N ASP A 423 29.64 15.96 13.35
CA ASP A 423 28.21 16.30 13.42
C ASP A 423 27.69 16.37 14.87
N ALA A 424 28.23 15.52 15.76
CA ALA A 424 27.88 15.53 17.18
C ALA A 424 28.35 16.82 17.87
N PHE A 425 29.57 17.28 17.58
CA PHE A 425 30.14 18.48 18.20
C PHE A 425 29.48 19.75 17.66
N GLU A 426 29.27 19.86 16.35
CA GLU A 426 28.55 21.00 15.75
C GLU A 426 27.09 21.03 16.21
N GLY A 427 26.43 19.87 16.26
CA GLY A 427 25.06 19.74 16.75
C GLY A 427 24.92 20.15 18.21
N MET A 428 25.86 19.77 19.07
CA MET A 428 25.86 20.18 20.49
C MET A 428 26.12 21.67 20.66
N GLN A 429 27.04 22.27 19.89
CA GLN A 429 27.29 23.71 19.91
C GLN A 429 26.06 24.52 19.48
N ALA A 430 25.36 24.07 18.43
CA ALA A 430 24.11 24.65 17.98
C ALA A 430 22.98 24.49 19.01
N ALA A 431 22.88 23.32 19.64
CA ALA A 431 21.89 23.06 20.70
C ALA A 431 22.12 23.95 21.92
N VAL A 432 23.37 24.16 22.35
CA VAL A 432 23.71 25.09 23.45
C VAL A 432 23.30 26.53 23.09
N ARG A 433 23.63 27.00 21.88
CA ARG A 433 23.21 28.35 21.42
C ARG A 433 21.68 28.48 21.39
N ALA A 434 20.98 27.47 20.88
CA ALA A 434 19.52 27.46 20.82
C ALA A 434 18.88 27.43 22.22
N LEU A 435 19.44 26.67 23.16
CA LEU A 435 18.95 26.60 24.55
C LEU A 435 19.17 27.92 25.32
N ILE A 436 20.25 28.65 25.02
CA ILE A 436 20.50 29.98 25.60
C ILE A 436 19.57 31.03 24.98
N ALA A 437 19.38 31.00 23.65
CA ALA A 437 18.52 31.95 22.94
C ALA A 437 17.01 31.76 23.22
N SER A 438 16.57 30.51 23.41
CA SER A 438 15.16 30.18 23.72
C SER A 438 14.83 30.26 25.22
N SER A 439 15.79 30.67 26.05
CA SER A 439 15.63 30.74 27.50
C SER A 439 14.75 31.90 27.95
N VAL A 440 13.70 31.58 28.72
CA VAL A 440 12.94 32.54 29.54
C VAL A 440 13.24 32.24 31.01
N GLY A 441 14.21 32.97 31.59
CA GLY A 441 14.64 32.84 32.99
C GLY A 441 15.65 31.70 33.25
N ALA A 442 15.83 31.30 34.51
CA ALA A 442 16.93 30.43 34.95
C ALA A 442 16.81 28.93 34.56
N ARG A 443 15.66 28.48 34.05
CA ARG A 443 15.33 27.04 33.94
C ARG A 443 16.05 26.28 32.81
N LEU A 444 16.45 26.97 31.74
CA LEU A 444 17.10 26.33 30.59
C LEU A 444 18.63 26.43 30.65
N TYR A 445 19.18 27.34 31.47
CA TYR A 445 20.62 27.48 31.67
C TYR A 445 21.25 26.26 32.36
N ASP A 446 20.56 25.62 33.32
CA ASP A 446 21.04 24.39 33.96
C ASP A 446 21.23 23.25 32.95
N LYS A 447 20.35 23.17 31.93
CA LYS A 447 20.48 22.18 30.86
C LYS A 447 21.62 22.52 29.91
N ALA A 448 21.79 23.80 29.56
CA ALA A 448 22.92 24.26 28.75
C ALA A 448 24.27 24.01 29.43
N LEU A 449 24.37 24.23 30.75
CA LEU A 449 25.57 23.95 31.54
C LEU A 449 25.93 22.45 31.55
N ARG A 450 24.94 21.57 31.70
CA ARG A 450 25.15 20.12 31.59
C ARG A 450 25.62 19.70 30.20
N CYS A 451 25.12 20.35 29.15
CA CYS A 451 25.56 20.12 27.76
C CYS A 451 27.00 20.59 27.55
N LEU A 452 27.39 21.76 28.09
CA LEU A 452 28.76 22.27 28.05
C LEU A 452 29.74 21.37 28.83
N GLY A 453 29.32 20.84 29.98
CA GLY A 453 30.10 19.86 30.76
C GLY A 453 30.36 18.57 29.97
N ALA A 454 29.31 18.01 29.37
CA ALA A 454 29.42 16.82 28.52
C ALA A 454 30.29 17.06 27.27
N LEU A 455 30.21 18.26 26.68
CA LEU A 455 31.05 18.66 25.55
C LEU A 455 32.52 18.78 25.96
N ARG A 456 32.82 19.32 27.16
CA ARG A 456 34.18 19.41 27.70
C ARG A 456 34.79 18.03 27.94
N GLU A 457 34.05 17.11 28.56
CA GLU A 457 34.50 15.74 28.79
C GLU A 457 34.78 15.00 27.47
N ALA A 458 33.88 15.14 26.48
CA ALA A 458 34.07 14.55 25.16
C ALA A 458 35.26 15.16 24.40
N ALA A 459 35.52 16.47 24.55
CA ALA A 459 36.64 17.16 23.92
C ALA A 459 38.00 16.67 24.46
N VAL A 460 38.09 16.42 25.78
CA VAL A 460 39.28 15.87 26.43
C VAL A 460 39.50 14.41 25.99
N GLY A 461 38.44 13.59 25.98
CA GLY A 461 38.54 12.18 25.61
C GLY A 461 38.90 11.89 24.15
N ARG A 462 38.70 12.84 23.23
CA ARG A 462 38.95 12.68 21.78
C ARG A 462 39.97 13.66 21.19
N SER A 463 40.77 14.33 22.04
CA SER A 463 41.85 15.25 21.65
C SER A 463 41.40 16.44 20.77
N ARG A 464 40.17 16.95 20.94
CA ARG A 464 39.63 18.13 20.22
C ARG A 464 39.49 19.35 21.13
N ALA A 465 40.49 19.57 21.98
CA ALA A 465 40.50 20.68 22.96
C ALA A 465 40.49 22.08 22.29
N ARG A 466 41.04 22.21 21.09
CA ARG A 466 41.10 23.48 20.35
C ARG A 466 39.72 23.98 19.90
N GLU A 467 38.88 23.09 19.37
CA GLU A 467 37.54 23.43 18.89
C GLU A 467 36.62 23.88 20.05
N PHE A 468 36.77 23.25 21.22
CA PHE A 468 36.08 23.67 22.44
C PHE A 468 36.58 25.02 22.96
N ASN A 469 37.90 25.24 22.97
CA ASN A 469 38.49 26.49 23.44
C ASN A 469 38.12 27.68 22.52
N ASP A 470 38.08 27.48 21.20
CA ASP A 470 37.64 28.48 20.23
C ASP A 470 36.14 28.79 20.38
N PHE A 471 35.31 27.76 20.63
CA PHE A 471 33.89 27.95 20.91
C PHE A 471 33.63 28.75 22.19
N MET A 472 34.36 28.45 23.27
CA MET A 472 34.26 29.19 24.54
C MET A 472 34.69 30.66 24.40
N ARG A 473 35.70 30.96 23.58
CA ARG A 473 36.11 32.35 23.30
C ARG A 473 35.05 33.09 22.50
N ARG A 474 34.46 32.47 21.46
CA ARG A 474 33.36 33.08 20.68
C ARG A 474 32.15 33.34 21.56
N LEU A 475 31.79 32.41 22.43
CA LEU A 475 30.64 32.57 23.32
C LEU A 475 30.87 33.69 24.37
N ALA A 476 32.11 33.92 24.80
CA ALA A 476 32.51 35.03 25.67
C ALA A 476 32.54 36.40 24.96
N GLU A 477 32.85 36.44 23.67
CA GLU A 477 32.79 37.66 22.87
C GLU A 477 31.33 38.03 22.56
N GLU A 478 30.51 37.04 22.17
CA GLU A 478 29.08 37.19 21.94
C GLU A 478 28.34 37.64 23.21
N SER A 479 28.79 37.22 24.41
CA SER A 479 28.19 37.64 25.69
C SER A 479 28.46 39.09 26.10
N LYS A 480 29.40 39.79 25.44
CA LYS A 480 29.61 41.23 25.67
C LYS A 480 28.61 42.09 24.88
N GLY A 481 28.00 41.54 23.83
CA GLY A 481 27.06 42.25 22.96
C GLY A 481 25.59 42.05 23.32
N ASP A 482 25.24 40.99 24.05
CA ASP A 482 23.84 40.57 24.25
C ASP A 482 23.51 40.35 25.74
N ALA A 483 22.56 41.11 26.28
CA ALA A 483 22.26 41.17 27.72
C ALA A 483 21.83 39.80 28.30
N LYS A 484 21.12 38.99 27.50
CA LYS A 484 20.67 37.64 27.89
C LYS A 484 21.79 36.60 27.87
N LEU A 485 22.77 36.74 26.97
CA LEU A 485 23.98 35.92 27.00
C LEU A 485 24.90 36.34 28.15
N GLY A 486 24.91 37.62 28.54
CA GLY A 486 25.68 38.13 29.67
C GLY A 486 25.31 37.47 31.01
N GLU A 487 24.01 37.34 31.31
CA GLU A 487 23.52 36.62 32.50
C GLU A 487 23.85 35.11 32.45
N ALA A 488 23.67 34.49 31.28
CA ALA A 488 24.03 33.10 31.06
C ALA A 488 25.54 32.87 31.26
N TRP A 489 26.37 33.77 30.75
CA TRP A 489 27.82 33.74 30.89
C TRP A 489 28.26 33.95 32.34
N GLY A 490 27.59 34.83 33.08
CA GLY A 490 27.79 34.98 34.53
C GLY A 490 27.59 33.66 35.29
N MET A 491 26.58 32.86 34.90
CA MET A 491 26.35 31.52 35.46
C MET A 491 27.40 30.48 35.00
N VAL A 492 27.89 30.57 33.76
CA VAL A 492 29.02 29.73 33.29
C VAL A 492 30.29 30.02 34.09
N VAL A 493 30.60 31.31 34.33
CA VAL A 493 31.74 31.73 35.16
C VAL A 493 31.57 31.29 36.61
N ALA A 494 30.36 31.40 37.17
CA ALA A 494 30.04 30.91 38.52
C ALA A 494 30.16 29.38 38.66
N SER A 495 29.86 28.63 37.58
CA SER A 495 30.01 27.17 37.53
C SER A 495 31.45 26.68 37.30
N GLY A 496 32.39 27.60 37.02
CA GLY A 496 33.82 27.31 36.95
C GLY A 496 34.28 26.56 35.69
N ILE A 497 33.48 26.54 34.62
CA ILE A 497 33.85 25.87 33.36
C ILE A 497 34.89 26.73 32.63
N SER A 498 36.17 26.38 32.78
CA SER A 498 37.31 27.06 32.13
C SER A 498 37.74 26.38 30.82
N LEU A 499 38.62 27.06 30.09
CA LEU A 499 39.30 26.52 28.90
C LEU A 499 40.08 25.24 29.27
N VAL A 500 40.15 24.29 28.34
CA VAL A 500 40.94 23.06 28.50
C VAL A 500 42.42 23.40 28.39
N SER A 501 43.21 23.01 29.39
CA SER A 501 44.65 23.32 29.47
C SER A 501 45.52 22.25 28.81
N ASN A 502 46.76 22.62 28.46
CA ASN A 502 47.75 21.69 27.88
C ASN A 502 48.10 20.49 28.79
N ASP A 503 47.83 20.57 30.10
CA ASP A 503 48.03 19.47 31.04
C ASP A 503 46.91 18.40 30.94
N GLU A 504 45.73 18.77 30.45
CA GLU A 504 44.55 17.88 30.33
C GLU A 504 44.40 17.29 28.93
N ALA A 505 44.88 17.99 27.89
CA ALA A 505 44.91 17.50 26.52
C ALA A 505 46.11 18.08 25.75
N ALA A 506 46.96 17.22 25.20
CA ALA A 506 48.10 17.63 24.39
C ALA A 506 47.63 18.34 23.10
N GLY A 507 48.04 19.60 22.90
CA GLY A 507 47.67 20.40 21.73
C GLY A 507 46.55 21.44 21.96
N ALA A 508 46.13 21.68 23.21
CA ALA A 508 45.12 22.68 23.56
C ALA A 508 45.60 24.14 23.42
N GLY A 509 46.92 24.38 23.39
CA GLY A 509 47.55 25.67 23.11
C GLY A 509 47.41 26.72 24.22
N VAL A 510 46.90 26.35 25.40
CA VAL A 510 46.61 27.26 26.52
C VAL A 510 47.22 26.71 27.82
N THR A 511 47.90 27.57 28.58
CA THR A 511 48.48 27.23 29.89
C THR A 511 47.43 27.25 31.00
N ARG A 512 47.66 26.52 32.09
CA ARG A 512 46.74 26.46 33.23
C ARG A 512 46.46 27.85 33.87
N ALA A 513 47.42 28.76 33.79
CA ALA A 513 47.25 30.14 34.24
C ALA A 513 46.31 30.94 33.33
N GLU A 514 46.45 30.81 32.00
CA GLU A 514 45.60 31.50 31.01
C GLU A 514 44.14 31.02 31.05
N ALA A 515 43.90 29.73 31.35
CA ALA A 515 42.55 29.20 31.53
C ALA A 515 41.85 29.75 32.79
N ALA A 516 42.60 30.02 33.86
CA ALA A 516 42.10 30.63 35.10
C ALA A 516 41.91 32.15 34.97
N ASP A 517 42.80 32.83 34.22
CA ASP A 517 42.70 34.27 33.98
C ASP A 517 41.57 34.64 33.01
N PHE A 518 41.19 33.72 32.11
CA PHE A 518 40.04 33.88 31.21
C PHE A 518 38.71 34.02 31.97
N LEU A 519 38.54 33.30 33.09
CA LEU A 519 37.35 33.44 33.94
C LEU A 519 37.32 34.79 34.70
N ARG A 520 38.48 35.40 34.97
CA ARG A 520 38.57 36.69 35.67
C ARG A 520 38.32 37.89 34.75
N HIS A 521 38.79 37.83 33.51
CA HIS A 521 38.65 38.92 32.53
C HIS A 521 37.29 38.95 31.81
N SER A 522 36.48 37.90 31.96
CA SER A 522 35.19 37.75 31.27
C SER A 522 33.97 37.90 32.19
N ALA A 523 34.16 38.29 33.45
CA ALA A 523 33.05 38.61 34.37
C ALA A 523 32.45 39.99 34.04
N PRO A 524 31.11 40.13 33.92
CA PRO A 524 30.48 41.42 33.61
C PRO A 524 30.63 42.43 34.76
N CYS A 525 30.95 43.69 34.42
CA CYS A 525 31.11 44.81 35.35
C CYS A 525 29.73 45.36 35.77
N ALA A 526 29.54 45.63 37.05
CA ALA A 526 28.29 46.15 37.62
C ALA A 526 28.25 47.69 37.62
N GLY A 527 27.23 48.28 36.98
CA GLY A 527 26.57 49.57 37.29
C GLY A 527 27.31 50.89 37.01
N ALA A 528 26.71 51.75 36.16
CA ALA A 528 26.77 53.21 36.28
C ALA A 528 25.65 53.91 35.46
N ASP A 529 24.78 54.59 36.21
CA ASP A 529 24.09 55.87 36.00
C ASP A 529 22.95 56.08 34.97
N ASP A 530 21.81 56.50 35.55
CA ASP A 530 20.65 57.20 35.00
C ASP A 530 21.02 58.51 34.28
N GLU A 531 20.26 58.88 33.24
CA GLU A 531 19.61 60.21 33.11
C GLU A 531 18.83 60.34 31.76
N ASP A 532 17.54 60.67 31.90
CA ASP A 532 16.62 61.39 31.00
C ASP A 532 16.42 60.94 29.53
N MET A 533 15.18 60.54 29.18
CA MET A 533 14.20 61.51 28.65
C MET A 533 12.81 60.88 28.45
N ASP A 534 11.82 61.56 29.04
CA ASP A 534 10.39 61.42 28.87
C ASP A 534 9.87 61.51 27.41
N ALA A 535 8.62 61.03 27.29
CA ALA A 535 7.55 61.52 26.41
C ALA A 535 7.41 60.86 25.02
N LYS A 536 6.34 60.05 24.86
CA LYS A 536 5.06 60.48 24.24
C LYS A 536 4.12 59.32 23.86
N GLU A 537 2.83 59.52 24.17
CA GLU A 537 1.61 59.15 23.40
C GLU A 537 1.32 57.62 23.40
N GLU A 538 0.42 57.06 24.22
CA GLU A 538 -1.03 57.30 24.40
C GLU A 538 -1.87 57.35 23.11
N ASP A 539 -2.85 56.44 23.09
CA ASP A 539 -4.13 56.38 22.34
C ASP A 539 -4.14 56.09 20.83
N GLU A 540 -4.79 54.97 20.45
CA GLU A 540 -6.17 54.99 19.94
C GLU A 540 -6.63 53.60 19.45
N PHE A 541 -7.73 53.12 20.04
CA PHE A 541 -8.87 52.41 19.43
C PHE A 541 -8.55 51.26 18.43
N GLU A 542 -8.81 49.99 18.72
CA GLU A 542 -10.06 49.40 19.23
C GLU A 542 -11.31 49.87 18.45
N GLY A 543 -11.81 49.03 17.53
CA GLY A 543 -13.15 49.18 16.96
C GLY A 543 -13.22 49.07 15.45
N MET A 544 -13.59 47.89 14.95
CA MET A 544 -14.97 47.66 14.51
C MET A 544 -15.12 46.21 14.05
N GLU A 545 -16.34 45.72 14.29
CA GLU A 545 -16.91 44.37 14.19
C GLU A 545 -16.61 43.58 12.91
#